data_AF-A0AAJ7SHW0-F1
#
_entry.id   AF-A0AAJ7SHW0-F1
#
_cell.length_a   1.000
_cell.length_b   1.000
_cell.length_c   1.000
_cell.angle_alpha   90.00
_cell.angle_beta   90.00
_cell.angle_gamma   90.00
#
_symmetry.space_group_name_H-M   'P 1'
#
loop_
_entity.id
_entity.type
_entity.pdbx_description
1 polymer ?
#
loop_
_entity_poly.entity_id
_entity_poly.type
_entity_poly.pdbx_seq_one_letter_code
_entity_poly.pdbx_strand_id
1 'polypeptide(L)'
;MGFEYDVTMVSSYDTLYPCENITNGSGAGFWTTTGTYPQCLVITLKETTHVKSLELFSCNVKGLRIEGSASESEALNFEEITQQEIPPGNLQKTTVSDINGDFKHLKFDILSGHEHFASIHDLTVMNG
;
A
#
# COMPACT_ATOMS: atom_id res chain seq x y z
N MET A 1 12.28 -12.83 0.47
CA MET A 1 11.39 -12.89 -0.71
C MET A 1 10.02 -12.50 -0.20
N GLY A 2 9.39 -11.47 -0.78
CA GLY A 2 8.06 -11.02 -0.35
C GLY A 2 6.96 -11.96 -0.82
N PHE A 3 5.77 -11.84 -0.25
CA PHE A 3 4.59 -12.57 -0.72
C PHE A 3 4.03 -11.99 -2.01
N GLU A 4 3.46 -12.86 -2.83
CA GLU A 4 2.72 -12.47 -4.01
C GLU A 4 1.32 -11.94 -3.64
N TYR A 5 0.91 -10.88 -4.33
CA TYR A 5 -0.39 -10.26 -4.18
C TYR A 5 -0.84 -9.66 -5.52
N ASP A 6 -2.14 -9.39 -5.64
CA ASP A 6 -2.71 -8.60 -6.72
C ASP A 6 -3.17 -7.25 -6.15
N VAL A 7 -3.00 -6.16 -6.92
CA VAL A 7 -3.63 -4.88 -6.60
C VAL A 7 -5.06 -4.91 -7.11
N THR A 8 -6.03 -5.05 -6.21
CA THR A 8 -7.44 -5.30 -6.55
C THR A 8 -8.30 -4.04 -6.61
N MET A 9 -7.83 -2.94 -6.01
CA MET A 9 -8.52 -1.65 -6.07
C MET A 9 -7.51 -0.51 -5.91
N VAL A 10 -7.73 0.57 -6.64
CA VAL A 10 -7.19 1.90 -6.33
C VAL A 10 -8.32 2.92 -6.42
N SER A 11 -8.26 3.98 -5.62
CA SER A 11 -9.28 5.05 -5.63
C SER A 11 -9.21 5.91 -6.90
N SER A 12 -8.03 6.05 -7.48
CA SER A 12 -7.76 6.84 -8.68
C SER A 12 -6.44 6.41 -9.32
N TYR A 13 -6.24 6.73 -10.60
CA TYR A 13 -4.94 6.58 -11.26
C TYR A 13 -4.85 7.46 -12.51
N ASP A 14 -3.63 7.74 -12.94
CA ASP A 14 -3.35 8.20 -14.31
C ASP A 14 -3.17 6.98 -15.22
N THR A 15 -3.78 6.98 -16.41
CA THR A 15 -3.68 5.87 -17.38
C THR A 15 -2.25 5.53 -17.81
N LEU A 16 -1.31 6.46 -17.70
CA LEU A 16 0.12 6.23 -17.97
C LEU A 16 0.86 5.57 -16.79
N TYR A 17 0.28 5.64 -15.58
CA TYR A 17 0.86 5.17 -14.33
C TYR A 17 -0.16 4.33 -13.54
N PRO A 18 -0.61 3.18 -14.10
CA PRO A 18 -1.68 2.39 -13.51
C PRO A 18 -1.19 1.51 -12.35
N CYS A 19 -2.12 0.86 -11.64
CA CYS A 19 -1.82 0.18 -10.38
C CYS A 19 -0.98 -1.10 -10.54
N GLU A 20 -0.99 -1.71 -11.72
CA GLU A 20 -0.19 -2.89 -12.06
C GLU A 20 1.32 -2.60 -12.00
N ASN A 21 1.71 -1.33 -12.01
CA ASN A 21 3.10 -0.95 -11.87
C ASN A 21 3.67 -1.17 -10.45
N ILE A 22 2.83 -1.27 -9.42
CA ILE A 22 3.26 -1.45 -8.02
C ILE A 22 3.97 -2.79 -7.81
N THR A 23 3.55 -3.84 -8.52
CA THR A 23 3.99 -5.23 -8.30
C THR A 23 5.31 -5.60 -9.00
N ASN A 24 5.93 -4.67 -9.73
CA ASN A 24 7.01 -5.01 -10.65
C ASN A 24 8.39 -5.18 -9.98
N GLY A 25 8.59 -4.74 -8.72
CA GLY A 25 9.84 -4.91 -7.95
C GLY A 25 11.12 -4.33 -8.61
N SER A 26 11.01 -3.79 -9.82
CA SER A 26 12.09 -3.20 -10.62
C SER A 26 12.17 -1.69 -10.46
N GLY A 27 11.18 -1.08 -9.81
CA GLY A 27 11.05 0.38 -9.64
C GLY A 27 10.86 1.16 -10.95
N ALA A 28 10.72 0.48 -12.08
CA ALA A 28 10.63 1.09 -13.41
C ALA A 28 9.26 1.73 -13.70
N GLY A 29 8.22 1.28 -13.01
CA GLY A 29 6.87 1.85 -13.05
C GLY A 29 6.40 2.25 -11.65
N PHE A 30 5.40 3.13 -11.60
CA PHE A 30 4.72 3.49 -10.36
C PHE A 30 3.22 3.66 -10.62
N TRP A 31 2.44 3.56 -9.54
CA TRP A 31 1.08 4.07 -9.47
C TRP A 31 1.10 5.49 -8.94
N THR A 32 0.27 6.38 -9.49
CA THR A 32 0.05 7.73 -8.93
C THR A 32 -1.42 7.99 -8.68
N THR A 33 -1.71 8.67 -7.58
CA THR A 33 -3.05 9.18 -7.30
C THR A 33 -3.41 10.32 -8.25
N THR A 34 -4.67 10.46 -8.58
CA THR A 34 -5.24 11.62 -9.28
C THR A 34 -6.45 12.14 -8.49
N GLY A 35 -6.25 13.20 -7.70
CA GLY A 35 -7.33 13.83 -6.94
C GLY A 35 -6.91 14.31 -5.55
N THR A 36 -7.90 14.74 -4.76
CA THR A 36 -7.70 15.18 -3.38
C THR A 36 -7.63 13.99 -2.43
N TYR A 37 -6.83 14.10 -1.37
CA TYR A 37 -6.81 13.11 -0.30
C TYR A 37 -8.15 13.03 0.47
N PRO A 38 -8.51 11.87 1.06
CA PRO A 38 -7.73 10.62 1.07
C PRO A 38 -7.79 9.86 -0.26
N GLN A 39 -6.73 9.09 -0.53
CA GLN A 39 -6.63 8.16 -1.65
C GLN A 39 -6.24 6.79 -1.10
N CYS A 40 -6.57 5.70 -1.78
CA CYS A 40 -6.26 4.36 -1.28
C CYS A 40 -5.88 3.38 -2.38
N LEU A 41 -5.17 2.34 -1.96
CA LEU A 41 -4.99 1.11 -2.72
C LEU A 41 -5.32 -0.09 -1.82
N VAL A 42 -5.84 -1.16 -2.43
CA VAL A 42 -6.09 -2.44 -1.77
C VAL A 42 -5.32 -3.52 -2.51
N ILE A 43 -4.56 -4.31 -1.76
CA ILE A 43 -3.97 -5.54 -2.27
C ILE A 43 -4.68 -6.76 -1.69
N THR A 44 -4.72 -7.82 -2.48
CA THR A 44 -5.22 -9.12 -2.07
C THR A 44 -4.10 -10.15 -2.21
N LEU A 45 -3.76 -10.78 -1.09
CA LEU A 45 -2.75 -11.84 -1.02
C LEU A 45 -3.33 -13.12 -1.66
N LYS A 46 -2.47 -13.93 -2.29
CA LYS A 46 -2.92 -15.18 -2.95
C LYS A 46 -3.61 -16.13 -1.97
N GLU A 47 -3.18 -16.14 -0.72
CA GLU A 47 -3.77 -16.86 0.41
C GLU A 47 -3.74 -15.99 1.67
N THR A 48 -4.60 -16.29 2.64
CA THR A 48 -4.54 -15.65 3.95
C THR A 48 -3.19 -15.94 4.59
N THR A 49 -2.43 -14.88 4.85
CA THR A 49 -1.01 -14.96 5.19
C THR A 49 -0.73 -14.23 6.49
N HIS A 50 0.11 -14.82 7.32
CA HIS A 50 0.64 -14.15 8.50
C HIS A 50 1.65 -13.07 8.09
N VAL A 51 1.30 -11.80 8.28
CA VAL A 51 2.12 -10.65 7.93
C VAL A 51 2.79 -10.11 9.19
N LYS A 52 4.12 -9.99 9.16
CA LYS A 52 4.91 -9.39 10.25
C LYS A 52 5.37 -7.97 9.93
N SER A 53 5.67 -7.71 8.68
CA SER A 53 6.19 -6.42 8.25
C SER A 53 5.91 -6.17 6.78
N LEU A 54 5.97 -4.89 6.41
CA LEU A 54 5.94 -4.46 5.02
C LEU A 54 6.95 -3.35 4.76
N GLU A 55 7.31 -3.20 3.50
CA GLU A 55 8.17 -2.14 2.99
C GLU A 55 7.47 -1.47 1.82
N LEU A 56 7.38 -0.14 1.87
CA LEU A 56 6.72 0.69 0.87
C LEU A 56 7.70 1.75 0.38
N PHE A 57 7.86 1.86 -0.94
CA PHE A 57 8.55 2.97 -1.58
C PHE A 57 7.53 3.92 -2.19
N SER A 58 7.55 5.18 -1.78
CA SER A 58 6.57 6.18 -2.20
C SER A 58 7.18 7.56 -2.43
N CYS A 59 6.43 8.44 -3.10
CA CYS A 59 6.74 9.87 -3.16
C CYS A 59 5.53 10.67 -2.68
N ASN A 60 5.80 11.78 -2.00
CA ASN A 60 4.82 12.74 -1.49
C ASN A 60 3.75 12.18 -0.54
N VAL A 61 3.91 10.95 -0.01
CA VAL A 61 3.00 10.44 1.03
C VAL A 61 3.36 11.12 2.35
N LYS A 62 2.36 11.68 3.04
CA LYS A 62 2.52 12.26 4.38
C LYS A 62 1.81 11.43 5.43
N GLY A 63 0.49 11.36 5.40
CA GLY A 63 -0.28 10.51 6.31
C GLY A 63 -0.56 9.16 5.66
N LEU A 64 -0.07 8.07 6.25
CA LEU A 64 -0.35 6.71 5.81
C LEU A 64 -1.05 5.95 6.94
N ARG A 65 -2.19 5.33 6.61
CA ARG A 65 -2.85 4.33 7.46
C ARG A 65 -2.92 3.00 6.74
N ILE A 66 -2.68 1.93 7.48
CA ILE A 66 -2.76 0.57 6.97
C ILE A 66 -3.85 -0.16 7.75
N GLU A 67 -4.76 -0.78 7.02
CA GLU A 67 -5.85 -1.59 7.55
C GLU A 67 -5.75 -3.00 6.97
N GLY A 68 -6.20 -4.00 7.72
CA GLY A 68 -6.17 -5.40 7.32
C GLY A 68 -7.53 -6.08 7.42
N SER A 69 -7.75 -7.09 6.58
CA SER A 69 -8.92 -7.96 6.65
C SER A 69 -8.53 -9.41 6.36
N ALA A 70 -9.10 -10.34 7.13
CA ALA A 70 -8.98 -11.78 6.95
C ALA A 70 -10.16 -12.41 6.18
N SER A 71 -11.07 -11.59 5.63
CA SER A 71 -12.19 -12.08 4.81
C SER A 71 -11.67 -12.80 3.55
N GLU A 72 -12.13 -14.02 3.28
CA GLU A 72 -11.57 -14.84 2.19
C GLU A 72 -12.01 -14.42 0.79
N SER A 73 -13.23 -13.89 0.65
CA SER A 73 -13.87 -13.66 -0.65
C SER A 73 -13.92 -12.19 -1.07
N GLU A 74 -14.20 -11.29 -0.13
CA GLU A 74 -14.40 -9.87 -0.40
C GLU A 74 -13.56 -9.01 0.53
N ALA A 75 -12.98 -7.94 -0.02
CA ALA A 75 -12.20 -6.94 0.71
C ALA A 75 -13.11 -6.05 1.57
N LEU A 76 -13.58 -6.59 2.69
CA LEU A 76 -14.51 -5.97 3.63
C LEU A 76 -14.01 -6.13 5.06
N ASN A 77 -14.64 -5.42 6.01
CA ASN A 77 -14.34 -5.51 7.45
C ASN A 77 -12.87 -5.22 7.78
N PHE A 78 -12.34 -4.15 7.19
CA PHE A 78 -10.99 -3.69 7.47
C PHE A 78 -10.87 -3.16 8.91
N GLU A 79 -9.83 -3.60 9.60
CA GLU A 79 -9.44 -3.11 10.92
C GLU A 79 -8.10 -2.38 10.83
N GLU A 80 -7.98 -1.26 11.53
CA GLU A 80 -6.74 -0.47 11.56
C GLU A 80 -5.60 -1.28 12.19
N ILE A 81 -4.49 -1.41 11.45
CA ILE A 81 -3.25 -2.02 11.93
C ILE A 81 -2.35 -0.92 12.50
N THR A 82 -2.15 0.15 11.73
CA THR A 82 -1.29 1.26 12.13
C THR A 82 -1.59 2.54 11.34
N GLN A 83 -1.20 3.67 11.91
CA GLN A 83 -1.18 4.96 11.24
C GLN A 83 0.11 5.72 11.58
N GLN A 84 0.75 6.28 10.57
CA GLN A 84 2.01 7.00 10.74
C GLN A 84 2.13 8.21 9.81
N GLU A 85 2.88 9.21 10.26
CA GLU A 85 3.30 10.35 9.44
C GLU A 85 4.70 10.08 8.87
N ILE A 86 4.83 10.22 7.55
CA ILE A 86 6.06 9.97 6.80
C ILE A 86 6.69 11.34 6.47
N PRO A 87 7.98 11.56 6.80
CA PRO A 87 8.66 12.82 6.51
C PRO A 87 8.83 13.02 4.99
N PRO A 88 8.97 14.28 4.52
CA PRO A 88 9.17 14.55 3.10
C PRO A 88 10.50 13.98 2.60
N GLY A 89 10.57 13.62 1.32
CA GLY A 89 11.77 13.11 0.67
C GLY A 89 11.53 12.77 -0.81
N ASN A 90 12.62 12.66 -1.58
CA ASN A 90 12.53 12.37 -3.02
C ASN A 90 11.93 10.99 -3.31
N LEU A 91 12.45 9.95 -2.66
CA LEU A 91 11.89 8.60 -2.63
C LEU A 91 11.87 8.16 -1.17
N GLN A 92 10.67 8.06 -0.61
CA GLN A 92 10.42 7.74 0.79
C GLN A 92 10.41 6.22 0.93
N LYS A 93 11.34 5.69 1.72
CA LYS A 93 11.32 4.30 2.16
C LYS A 93 10.60 4.20 3.49
N THR A 94 9.48 3.51 3.52
CA THR A 94 8.67 3.31 4.71
C THR A 94 8.66 1.83 5.09
N THR A 95 9.25 1.52 6.23
CA THR A 95 9.17 0.18 6.82
C THR A 95 8.16 0.20 7.95
N VAL A 96 7.17 -0.70 7.87
CA VAL A 96 6.22 -0.94 8.96
C VAL A 96 6.52 -2.32 9.52
N SER A 97 6.97 -2.34 10.78
CA SER A 97 7.17 -3.55 11.56
C SER A 97 5.99 -3.78 12.51
N ASP A 98 5.93 -4.95 13.13
CA ASP A 98 4.97 -5.28 14.19
C ASP A 98 3.49 -5.34 13.76
N ILE A 99 3.21 -5.63 12.48
CA ILE A 99 1.84 -5.87 11.98
C ILE A 99 1.22 -7.14 12.59
N ASN A 100 2.05 -8.17 12.78
CA ASN A 100 1.80 -9.47 13.41
C ASN A 100 0.32 -9.93 13.43
N GLY A 101 -0.23 -10.24 12.24
CA GLY A 101 -1.60 -10.71 12.08
C GLY A 101 -1.82 -11.48 10.77
N ASP A 102 -2.94 -12.21 10.69
CA ASP A 102 -3.32 -12.97 9.50
C ASP A 102 -4.25 -12.14 8.61
N PHE A 103 -3.84 -11.92 7.37
CA PHE A 103 -4.58 -11.07 6.44
C PHE A 103 -4.70 -11.71 5.06
N LYS A 104 -5.88 -11.52 4.46
CA LYS A 104 -6.15 -11.78 3.05
C LYS A 104 -6.05 -10.50 2.22
N HIS A 105 -6.49 -9.38 2.81
CA HIS A 105 -6.49 -8.07 2.18
C HIS A 105 -5.78 -7.04 3.05
N LEU A 106 -5.02 -6.16 2.41
CA LEU A 106 -4.41 -4.99 3.05
C LEU A 106 -4.82 -3.74 2.29
N LYS A 107 -5.27 -2.73 3.04
CA LYS A 107 -5.67 -1.43 2.51
C LYS A 107 -4.73 -0.35 3.01
N PHE A 108 -4.21 0.44 2.08
CA PHE A 108 -3.31 1.55 2.36
C PHE A 108 -4.04 2.84 2.04
N ASP A 109 -4.43 3.57 3.09
CA ASP A 109 -5.02 4.89 2.97
C ASP A 109 -3.93 5.96 3.04
N ILE A 110 -3.75 6.68 1.95
CA ILE A 110 -2.97 7.93 1.90
C ILE A 110 -3.90 9.05 2.37
N LEU A 111 -3.85 9.34 3.66
CA LEU A 111 -4.70 10.33 4.34
C LEU A 111 -4.32 11.77 3.97
N SER A 112 -3.05 12.01 3.67
CA SER A 112 -2.53 13.30 3.21
C SER A 112 -1.20 13.14 2.48
N GLY A 113 -0.84 14.13 1.68
CA GLY A 113 0.46 14.20 1.00
C GLY A 113 1.24 15.47 1.32
N HIS A 114 2.53 15.45 0.96
CA HIS A 114 3.40 16.64 0.98
C HIS A 114 3.14 17.57 -0.22
N GLU A 115 2.51 17.03 -1.25
CA GLU A 115 2.08 17.73 -2.48
C GLU A 115 0.66 17.29 -2.84
N HIS A 116 0.11 17.78 -3.96
CA HIS A 116 -1.25 17.43 -4.39
C HIS A 116 -1.43 15.95 -4.79
N PHE A 117 -0.36 15.28 -5.22
CA PHE A 117 -0.41 13.89 -5.68
C PHE A 117 0.71 13.08 -5.02
N ALA A 118 0.40 11.83 -4.71
CA ALA A 118 1.35 10.84 -4.20
C ALA A 118 1.48 9.67 -5.15
N SER A 119 2.63 9.01 -5.13
CA SER A 119 2.90 7.81 -5.91
C SER A 119 3.45 6.68 -5.06
N ILE A 120 3.12 5.45 -5.44
CA ILE A 120 3.69 4.21 -4.89
C ILE A 120 4.50 3.53 -5.98
N HIS A 121 5.76 3.27 -5.69
CA HIS A 121 6.74 2.71 -6.62
C HIS A 121 6.97 1.22 -6.39
N ASP A 122 6.87 0.79 -5.14
CA ASP A 122 7.05 -0.61 -4.77
C ASP A 122 6.38 -0.89 -3.41
N LEU A 123 5.89 -2.11 -3.24
CA LEU A 123 5.29 -2.61 -2.01
C LEU A 123 5.68 -4.07 -1.82
N THR A 124 6.32 -4.37 -0.68
CA THR A 124 6.73 -5.73 -0.31
C THR A 124 6.10 -6.13 1.01
N VAL A 125 5.45 -7.29 1.06
CA VAL A 125 4.83 -7.88 2.26
C VAL A 125 5.66 -9.08 2.74
N MET A 126 5.92 -9.20 4.04
CA MET A 126 6.86 -10.18 4.62
C MET A 126 6.34 -10.83 5.93
N ASN A 127 6.70 -12.10 6.17
CA ASN A 127 6.40 -12.88 7.39
C ASN A 127 7.62 -13.01 8.33
N GLY A 128 8.72 -12.30 8.04
CA GLY A 128 9.99 -12.44 8.78
C GLY A 128 10.75 -13.71 8.47
#